data_AF-A0A6L3KWK2-F1
#
_entry.id   AF-A0A6L3KWK2-F1
#
_cell.length_a   1.000
_cell.length_b   1.000
_cell.length_c   1.000
_cell.angle_alpha   90.00
_cell.angle_beta   90.00
_cell.angle_gamma   90.00
#
_symmetry.space_group_name_H-M   'P 1'
#
loop_
_entity.id
_entity.type
_entity.pdbx_description
1 polymer ?
#
loop_
_entity_poly.entity_id
_entity_poly.type
_entity_poly.pdbx_seq_one_letter_code
_entity_poly.pdbx_strand_id
1 'polypeptide(L)'
;MKKVLFAFFLCLMSFIPTKAQTSTSNTKTTVASPDSNVNFRLFQTNNRWTFLKLDTRTGEIKHVQYSTDGEAMQYDLNNMPLAEGEDAKPGRFFLYPTENTFNFILLDQIDGRVWQVQWNIDRDKRGIWRIY
;
A
#
# COMPACT_ATOMS: atom_id res chain seq x y z
N MET A 1 43.09 10.79 -45.26
CA MET A 1 41.82 11.48 -44.91
C MET A 1 40.68 10.52 -44.58
N LYS A 2 40.41 9.46 -45.37
CA LYS A 2 39.28 8.53 -45.11
C LYS A 2 39.37 7.74 -43.78
N LYS A 3 40.57 7.34 -43.33
CA LYS A 3 40.77 6.63 -42.04
C LYS A 3 40.61 7.54 -40.81
N VAL A 4 40.93 8.83 -40.93
CA VAL A 4 40.76 9.83 -39.86
C VAL A 4 39.29 10.23 -39.74
N LEU A 5 38.57 10.30 -40.86
CA LEU A 5 37.11 10.52 -40.86
C LEU A 5 36.35 9.36 -40.19
N PHE A 6 36.80 8.12 -40.39
CA PHE A 6 36.18 6.93 -39.79
C PHE A 6 36.36 6.87 -38.27
N ALA A 7 37.52 7.29 -37.76
CA ALA A 7 37.76 7.39 -36.32
C ALA A 7 36.89 8.46 -35.64
N PHE A 8 36.60 9.57 -36.33
CA PHE A 8 35.72 10.61 -35.81
C PHE A 8 34.25 10.17 -35.73
N PHE A 9 33.81 9.29 -36.64
CA PHE A 9 32.45 8.76 -36.63
C PHE A 9 32.21 7.74 -35.50
N LEU A 10 33.24 7.00 -35.09
CA LEU A 10 33.15 6.04 -33.99
C LEU A 10 33.04 6.72 -32.60
N CYS A 11 33.60 7.92 -32.43
CA CYS A 11 33.54 8.67 -31.17
C CYS A 11 32.18 9.35 -30.91
N LEU A 12 31.32 9.54 -31.92
CA LEU A 12 30.01 10.18 -31.73
C LEU A 12 28.91 9.23 -31.25
N MET A 13 29.12 7.90 -31.30
CA MET A 13 28.12 6.90 -30.87
C MET A 13 28.26 6.48 -29.40
N SER A 14 29.28 6.93 -28.68
CA SER A 14 29.53 6.55 -27.27
C SER A 14 28.78 7.38 -26.23
N PHE A 15 27.93 8.34 -26.65
CA PHE A 15 27.09 9.13 -25.75
C PHE A 15 25.63 8.74 -25.89
N ILE A 16 25.30 7.48 -25.60
CA ILE A 16 23.91 7.14 -25.26
C ILE A 16 23.75 7.55 -23.80
N PRO A 17 22.98 8.61 -23.47
CA PRO A 17 22.62 8.85 -22.09
C PRO A 17 21.77 7.66 -21.65
N THR A 18 22.38 6.73 -20.91
CA THR A 18 21.65 5.76 -20.10
C THR A 18 20.76 6.58 -19.18
N LYS A 19 19.47 6.65 -19.49
CA LYS A 19 18.45 7.04 -18.53
C LYS A 19 18.56 6.00 -17.41
N ALA A 20 19.33 6.32 -16.37
CA ALA A 20 19.22 5.63 -15.10
C ALA A 20 17.80 5.91 -14.62
N GLN A 21 16.87 5.03 -14.98
CA GLN A 21 15.51 5.08 -14.50
C GLN A 21 15.61 4.67 -13.03
N THR A 22 15.78 5.65 -12.15
CA THR A 22 15.43 5.46 -10.74
C THR A 22 13.95 5.10 -10.75
N SER A 23 13.65 3.82 -10.56
CA SER A 23 12.30 3.37 -10.26
C SER A 23 11.94 4.00 -8.91
N THR A 24 11.36 5.19 -8.94
CA THR A 24 10.78 5.80 -7.74
C THR A 24 9.68 4.86 -7.27
N SER A 25 9.86 4.21 -6.11
CA SER A 25 8.82 3.34 -5.57
C SER A 25 7.54 4.16 -5.44
N ASN A 26 6.47 3.68 -6.06
CA ASN A 26 5.15 4.32 -5.96
C ASN A 26 4.48 4.04 -4.62
N THR A 27 5.17 3.37 -3.70
CA THR A 27 4.67 3.12 -2.35
C THR A 27 4.59 4.44 -1.60
N LYS A 28 3.39 5.02 -1.52
CA LYS A 28 3.15 6.12 -0.59
C LYS A 28 3.31 5.60 0.83
N THR A 29 4.44 5.92 1.44
CA THR A 29 4.62 5.72 2.87
C THR A 29 3.64 6.65 3.58
N THR A 30 2.49 6.14 4.01
CA THR A 30 1.81 6.78 5.13
C THR A 30 2.82 6.75 6.27
N VAL A 31 3.31 7.92 6.68
CA VAL A 31 4.05 8.06 7.93
C VAL A 31 3.02 7.75 9.01
N ALA A 32 2.92 6.47 9.33
CA ALA A 32 2.06 5.99 10.38
C ALA A 32 2.48 6.76 11.64
N SER A 33 1.50 7.30 12.39
CA SER A 33 1.77 7.90 13.70
C SER A 33 2.71 6.96 14.48
N PRO A 34 3.80 7.47 15.08
CA PRO A 34 4.78 6.63 15.78
C PRO A 34 4.17 5.90 16.98
N ASP A 35 2.99 6.32 17.43
CA ASP A 35 2.28 5.74 18.56
C ASP A 35 1.63 4.39 18.20
N SER A 36 2.25 3.28 18.61
CA SER A 36 1.68 1.95 18.45
C SER A 36 0.38 1.74 19.23
N ASN A 37 0.07 2.55 20.24
CA ASN A 37 -1.08 2.37 21.14
C ASN A 37 -2.33 3.16 20.70
N VAL A 38 -2.68 3.10 19.42
CA VAL A 38 -3.85 3.78 18.86
C VAL A 38 -4.90 2.77 18.40
N ASN A 39 -6.18 3.03 18.65
CA ASN A 39 -7.28 2.13 18.26
C ASN A 39 -7.52 2.10 16.74
N PHE A 40 -7.30 3.21 16.05
CA PHE A 40 -7.57 3.33 14.62
C PHE A 40 -6.40 3.96 13.88
N ARG A 41 -6.16 3.47 12.65
CA ARG A 41 -5.16 4.03 11.72
C ARG A 41 -5.75 4.17 10.34
N LEU A 42 -5.33 5.21 9.62
CA LEU A 42 -5.70 5.45 8.24
C LEU A 42 -4.47 5.28 7.34
N PHE A 43 -4.60 4.45 6.31
CA PHE A 43 -3.54 4.13 5.35
C PHE A 43 -3.92 4.69 3.98
N GLN A 44 -3.02 5.43 3.37
CA GLN A 44 -3.25 6.03 2.06
C GLN A 44 -3.03 4.99 0.96
N THR A 45 -3.87 4.99 -0.07
CA THR A 45 -3.64 4.20 -1.29
C THR A 45 -3.01 5.10 -2.38
N ASN A 46 -2.58 4.52 -3.51
CA ASN A 46 -2.11 5.36 -4.62
C ASN A 46 -3.27 6.10 -5.30
N ASN A 47 -4.51 5.61 -5.16
CA ASN A 47 -5.69 6.41 -5.46
C ASN A 47 -5.81 7.53 -4.42
N ARG A 48 -5.72 8.79 -4.89
CA ARG A 48 -5.73 9.97 -4.02
C ARG A 48 -7.00 10.13 -3.18
N TRP A 49 -8.12 9.56 -3.60
CA TRP A 49 -9.42 9.68 -2.95
C TRP A 49 -9.65 8.59 -1.90
N THR A 50 -8.89 7.49 -1.99
CA THR A 50 -9.14 6.25 -1.26
C THR A 50 -8.10 6.00 -0.17
N PHE A 51 -8.59 5.62 1.00
CA PHE A 51 -7.84 5.19 2.17
C PHE A 51 -8.39 3.88 2.72
N LEU A 52 -7.59 3.19 3.53
CA LEU A 52 -8.01 2.08 4.36
C LEU A 52 -7.97 2.48 5.83
N LYS A 53 -9.11 2.39 6.51
CA LYS A 53 -9.21 2.58 7.97
C LYS A 53 -9.12 1.22 8.65
N LEU A 54 -8.09 1.00 9.45
CA LEU A 54 -7.87 -0.19 10.23
C LEU A 54 -8.28 0.06 11.69
N ASP A 55 -9.11 -0.80 12.28
CA ASP A 55 -9.14 -0.99 13.73
C ASP A 55 -7.95 -1.86 14.12
N THR A 56 -6.98 -1.26 14.81
CA THR A 56 -5.71 -1.93 15.14
C THR A 56 -5.89 -3.01 16.21
N ARG A 57 -7.03 -3.02 16.90
CA ARG A 57 -7.35 -3.99 17.95
C ARG A 57 -7.93 -5.26 17.36
N THR A 58 -8.85 -5.13 16.42
CA THR A 58 -9.64 -6.25 15.88
C THR A 58 -9.17 -6.71 14.51
N GLY A 59 -8.43 -5.88 13.76
CA GLY A 59 -8.01 -6.20 12.40
C GLY A 59 -9.11 -5.96 11.36
N GLU A 60 -10.21 -5.30 11.74
CA GLU A 60 -11.26 -4.89 10.81
C GLU A 60 -10.81 -3.71 9.97
N ILE A 61 -11.04 -3.81 8.66
CA ILE A 61 -10.63 -2.81 7.68
C ILE A 61 -11.86 -2.27 6.97
N LYS A 62 -11.93 -0.95 6.87
CA LYS A 62 -12.91 -0.23 6.05
C LYS A 62 -12.24 0.50 4.92
N HIS A 63 -12.83 0.44 3.74
CA HIS A 63 -12.56 1.40 2.69
C HIS A 63 -13.09 2.76 3.12
N VAL A 64 -12.34 3.81 2.84
CA VAL A 64 -12.77 5.19 3.06
C VAL A 64 -12.46 5.98 1.81
N GLN A 65 -13.49 6.58 1.22
CA GLN A 65 -13.34 7.53 0.13
C GLN A 65 -13.92 8.88 0.55
N TYR A 66 -13.15 9.95 0.36
CA TYR A 66 -13.65 11.31 0.49
C TYR A 66 -14.02 11.87 -0.89
N SER A 67 -14.86 12.91 -0.89
CA SER A 67 -15.35 13.56 -2.10
C SER A 67 -15.59 15.04 -1.84
N THR A 68 -15.60 15.83 -2.92
CA THR A 68 -15.97 17.26 -2.91
C THR A 68 -17.36 17.51 -3.47
N ASP A 69 -18.03 16.47 -3.97
CA ASP A 69 -19.30 16.48 -4.69
C ASP A 69 -20.39 15.60 -4.04
N GLY A 70 -20.15 15.09 -2.82
CA GLY A 70 -21.13 14.34 -2.03
C GLY A 70 -21.01 12.82 -2.12
N GLU A 71 -20.14 12.29 -2.96
CA GLU A 71 -19.90 10.85 -3.20
C GLU A 71 -18.90 10.22 -2.20
N ALA A 72 -18.91 10.71 -0.95
CA ALA A 72 -18.07 10.15 0.11
C ALA A 72 -18.67 8.84 0.62
N MET A 73 -17.85 7.83 0.84
CA MET A 73 -18.33 6.50 1.24
C MET A 73 -17.38 5.76 2.16
N GLN A 74 -17.97 4.88 2.97
CA GLN A 74 -17.26 3.94 3.81
C GLN A 74 -17.96 2.59 3.81
N TYR A 75 -17.20 1.51 3.60
CA TYR A 75 -17.71 0.15 3.65
C TYR A 75 -16.64 -0.82 4.13
N ASP A 76 -17.09 -1.95 4.67
CA ASP A 76 -16.21 -2.97 5.23
C ASP A 76 -15.53 -3.80 4.13
N LEU A 77 -14.25 -4.10 4.33
CA LEU A 77 -13.46 -5.08 3.55
C LEU A 77 -13.58 -6.47 4.16
N ASN A 78 -13.68 -6.55 5.47
CA ASN A 78 -13.95 -7.77 6.23
C ASN A 78 -14.95 -7.46 7.34
N ASN A 79 -15.82 -8.44 7.62
CA ASN A 79 -16.89 -8.30 8.61
C ASN A 79 -16.64 -9.15 9.86
N MET A 80 -15.52 -9.90 9.89
CA MET A 80 -15.15 -10.75 11.01
C MET A 80 -13.87 -10.18 11.63
N PRO A 81 -13.88 -9.90 12.95
CA PRO A 81 -12.67 -9.51 13.66
C PRO A 81 -11.69 -10.69 13.73
N LEU A 82 -10.40 -10.37 13.71
CA LEU A 82 -9.29 -11.31 13.83
C LEU A 82 -8.82 -11.48 15.28
N ALA A 83 -9.33 -10.65 16.19
CA ALA A 83 -9.11 -10.66 17.62
C ALA A 83 -10.33 -10.09 18.35
N GLU A 84 -10.68 -10.67 19.51
CA GLU A 84 -11.85 -10.29 20.31
C GLU A 84 -11.51 -10.27 21.81
N GLY A 85 -12.35 -9.59 22.61
CA GLY A 85 -12.20 -9.53 24.06
C GLY A 85 -10.86 -8.96 24.51
N GLU A 86 -10.23 -9.62 25.49
CA GLU A 86 -8.92 -9.24 26.04
C GLU A 86 -7.77 -9.32 25.01
N ASP A 87 -7.97 -10.03 23.91
CA ASP A 87 -6.97 -10.21 22.86
C ASP A 87 -6.98 -9.04 21.85
N ALA A 88 -8.05 -8.24 21.83
CA ALA A 88 -8.21 -7.07 20.98
C ALA A 88 -7.48 -5.85 21.58
N LYS A 89 -6.15 -5.82 21.44
CA LYS A 89 -5.27 -4.80 22.03
C LYS A 89 -4.89 -3.71 21.03
N PRO A 90 -4.87 -2.42 21.43
CA PRO A 90 -4.47 -1.34 20.51
C PRO A 90 -3.08 -1.61 19.94
N GLY A 91 -2.94 -1.42 18.63
CA GLY A 91 -1.69 -1.61 17.92
C GLY A 91 -1.39 -3.03 17.48
N ARG A 92 -2.22 -4.02 17.81
CA ARG A 92 -1.98 -5.41 17.41
C ARG A 92 -1.82 -5.55 15.90
N PHE A 93 -2.72 -4.96 15.12
CA PHE A 93 -2.70 -5.09 13.67
C PHE A 93 -2.12 -3.86 12.98
N PHE A 94 -1.39 -4.08 11.88
CA PHE A 94 -0.84 -3.01 11.05
C PHE A 94 -0.81 -3.36 9.57
N LEU A 95 -1.10 -2.37 8.72
CA LEU A 95 -1.09 -2.52 7.26
C LEU A 95 0.21 -2.00 6.66
N TYR A 96 0.86 -2.85 5.87
CA TYR A 96 2.01 -2.50 5.06
C TYR A 96 1.56 -2.34 3.60
N PRO A 97 1.81 -1.18 2.97
CA PRO A 97 1.49 -0.98 1.57
C PRO A 97 2.40 -1.85 0.68
N THR A 98 1.88 -2.24 -0.48
CA THR A 98 2.68 -2.86 -1.54
C THR A 98 2.82 -1.90 -2.73
N GLU A 99 3.66 -2.26 -3.70
CA GLU A 99 3.74 -1.48 -4.95
C GLU A 99 2.45 -1.56 -5.77
N ASN A 100 1.67 -2.64 -5.60
CA ASN A 100 0.34 -2.74 -6.17
C ASN A 100 -0.63 -1.92 -5.32
N THR A 101 -1.20 -0.87 -5.91
CA THR A 101 -2.11 0.03 -5.20
C THR A 101 -3.29 -0.67 -4.54
N PHE A 102 -3.74 -1.81 -5.07
CA PHE A 102 -4.92 -2.53 -4.58
C PHE A 102 -4.59 -3.46 -3.41
N ASN A 103 -3.31 -3.75 -3.16
CA ASN A 103 -2.89 -4.76 -2.21
C ASN A 103 -2.07 -4.20 -1.06
N PHE A 104 -2.35 -4.73 0.14
CA PHE A 104 -1.63 -4.47 1.38
C PHE A 104 -1.34 -5.81 2.06
N ILE A 105 -0.39 -5.79 2.99
CA ILE A 105 -0.11 -6.89 3.90
C ILE A 105 -0.56 -6.47 5.29
N LEU A 106 -1.50 -7.21 5.89
CA LEU A 106 -1.88 -7.05 7.29
C LEU A 106 -0.99 -7.96 8.14
N LEU A 107 -0.30 -7.39 9.12
CA LEU A 107 0.50 -8.11 10.10
C LEU A 107 -0.18 -8.06 11.46
N ASP A 108 -0.35 -9.22 12.10
CA ASP A 108 -0.51 -9.32 13.54
C ASP A 108 0.86 -9.16 14.20
N GLN A 109 1.08 -8.03 14.86
CA GLN A 109 2.34 -7.69 15.51
C GLN A 109 2.60 -8.48 16.78
N ILE A 110 1.61 -9.22 17.30
CA ILE A 110 1.75 -10.02 18.51
C ILE A 110 2.18 -11.45 18.17
N ASP A 111 1.47 -12.10 17.25
CA ASP A 111 1.69 -13.53 16.94
C ASP A 111 2.29 -13.80 15.55
N GLY A 112 2.48 -12.77 14.73
CA GLY A 112 3.15 -12.87 13.44
C GLY A 112 2.29 -13.42 12.31
N ARG A 113 0.99 -13.67 12.52
CA ARG A 113 0.09 -14.06 11.42
C ARG A 113 -0.02 -12.94 10.39
N VAL A 114 -0.16 -13.32 9.13
CA VAL A 114 -0.18 -12.39 8.00
C VAL A 114 -1.38 -12.65 7.10
N TRP A 115 -1.97 -11.59 6.57
CA TRP A 115 -3.03 -11.65 5.56
C TRP A 115 -2.70 -10.77 4.36
N GLN A 116 -3.03 -11.27 3.18
CA GLN A 116 -3.19 -10.42 2.01
C GLN A 116 -4.49 -9.63 2.18
N VAL A 117 -4.40 -8.33 1.95
CA VAL A 117 -5.55 -7.42 1.92
C VAL A 117 -5.69 -6.89 0.49
N GLN A 118 -6.91 -6.94 -0.04
CA GLN A 118 -7.25 -6.33 -1.32
C GLN A 118 -8.43 -5.39 -1.16
N TRP A 119 -8.29 -4.16 -1.65
CA TRP A 119 -9.41 -3.23 -1.74
C TRP A 119 -9.90 -3.08 -3.17
N ASN A 120 -11.21 -2.88 -3.30
CA ASN A 120 -11.89 -2.55 -4.53
C ASN A 120 -13.24 -1.90 -4.19
N ILE A 121 -13.79 -1.13 -5.12
CA ILE A 121 -15.16 -0.63 -5.01
C ILE A 121 -16.19 -1.75 -5.13
N ASP A 122 -15.91 -2.71 -6.00
CA ASP A 122 -16.71 -3.91 -6.20
C ASP A 122 -16.54 -4.84 -4.99
N ARG A 123 -17.66 -5.17 -4.32
CA ARG A 123 -17.67 -6.03 -3.13
C ARG A 123 -17.03 -7.40 -3.38
N ASP A 124 -17.21 -7.97 -4.57
CA ASP A 124 -16.71 -9.31 -4.88
C ASP A 124 -15.23 -9.32 -5.28
N LYS A 125 -14.60 -8.14 -5.36
CA LYS A 125 -13.17 -7.96 -5.69
C LYS A 125 -12.35 -7.41 -4.53
N ARG A 126 -12.91 -7.38 -3.32
CA ARG A 126 -12.24 -6.92 -2.10
C ARG A 126 -12.32 -7.98 -1.01
N GLY A 127 -11.36 -7.96 -0.10
CA GLY A 127 -11.34 -8.92 1.00
C GLY A 127 -9.96 -9.06 1.64
N ILE A 128 -9.90 -9.98 2.59
CA ILE A 128 -8.67 -10.38 3.27
C ILE A 128 -8.53 -11.90 3.23
N TRP A 129 -7.31 -12.40 3.04
CA TRP A 129 -7.02 -13.83 2.98
C TRP A 129 -5.74 -14.14 3.75
N ARG A 130 -5.82 -15.14 4.64
CA ARG A 130 -4.67 -15.56 5.45
C ARG A 130 -3.59 -16.19 4.57
N ILE A 131 -2.34 -15.84 4.83
CA ILE A 131 -1.15 -16.43 4.19
C ILE A 131 -0.60 -17.53 5.12
N TYR A 132 -0.29 -18.70 4.56
CA TYR A 132 0.24 -19.88 5.26
C TYR A 132 1.62 -20.27 4.75
#